data_AF-A0A365PAI4-F1
#
_entry.id   AF-A0A365PAI4-F1
#
_cell.length_a   1.000
_cell.length_b   1.000
_cell.length_c   1.000
_cell.angle_alpha   90.00
_cell.angle_beta   90.00
_cell.angle_gamma   90.00
#
_symmetry.space_group_name_H-M   'P 1'
#
loop_
_entity.id
_entity.type
_entity.pdbx_description
1 polymer ?
#
loop_
_entity_poly.entity_id
_entity_poly.type
_entity_poly.pdbx_seq_one_letter_code
_entity_poly.pdbx_strand_id
1 'polypeptide(L)'
;MRAGRVRARRPEGRRRNPLCLRWPRLGTPRARVPAGAVGLADRFCAVYPGASPGGWQLLGTTDARLWDLDRPDPALLAPGMTVRFREVGGRSGDDRGRSDQRR
;
A
#
# COMPACT_ATOMS: atom_id res chain seq x y z
N MET A 1 2.67 9.03 3.60
CA MET A 1 3.46 7.82 3.29
C MET A 1 3.11 7.35 1.89
N ARG A 2 4.09 7.32 0.96
CA ARG A 2 3.93 6.79 -0.40
C ARG A 2 4.54 5.38 -0.44
N ALA A 3 3.71 4.36 -0.64
CA ALA A 3 4.12 2.98 -0.89
C ALA A 3 4.53 2.83 -2.36
N GLY A 4 5.78 2.45 -2.59
CA GLY A 4 6.42 2.43 -3.89
C GLY A 4 6.12 1.21 -4.74
N ARG A 5 6.42 1.38 -6.03
CA ARG A 5 6.41 0.43 -7.14
C ARG A 5 6.23 -1.05 -6.73
N VAL A 6 5.05 -1.57 -7.04
CA VAL A 6 4.74 -3.01 -6.98
C VAL A 6 5.59 -3.75 -8.01
N ARG A 7 6.44 -4.68 -7.57
CA ARG A 7 7.08 -5.66 -8.46
C ARG A 7 6.41 -7.01 -8.24
N ALA A 8 5.76 -7.52 -9.28
CA ALA A 8 5.26 -8.88 -9.30
C ALA A 8 6.40 -9.84 -9.66
N ARG A 9 6.59 -10.92 -8.89
CA ARG A 9 7.39 -12.08 -9.28
C ARG A 9 6.55 -13.35 -9.16
N ARG A 10 6.81 -14.33 -10.01
CA ARG A 10 6.26 -15.70 -9.93
C ARG A 10 6.98 -16.43 -8.77
N PRO A 11 6.27 -17.01 -7.78
CA PRO A 11 6.92 -17.54 -6.58
C PRO A 11 7.35 -19.01 -6.70
N GLU A 12 8.56 -19.31 -6.21
CA GLU A 12 8.97 -20.63 -5.71
C GLU A 12 9.21 -20.53 -4.19
N GLY A 13 8.68 -21.51 -3.44
CA GLY A 13 9.03 -21.73 -2.03
C GLY A 13 8.20 -20.99 -0.98
N ARG A 14 7.33 -21.73 -0.30
CA ARG A 14 6.43 -21.27 0.78
C ARG A 14 7.21 -21.10 2.10
N ARG A 15 7.50 -19.86 2.54
CA ARG A 15 7.96 -19.58 3.92
C ARG A 15 6.82 -18.97 4.75
N ARG A 16 6.66 -19.46 6.00
CA ARG A 16 5.68 -18.93 6.97
C ARG A 16 6.07 -17.48 7.33
N ASN A 17 5.10 -16.56 7.25
CA ASN A 17 5.29 -15.11 7.40
C ASN A 17 4.69 -14.64 8.75
N PRO A 18 5.43 -13.90 9.61
CA PRO A 18 4.98 -13.47 10.95
C PRO A 18 3.86 -12.40 10.97
N LEU A 19 3.24 -12.06 9.84
CA LEU A 19 2.18 -11.03 9.74
C LEU A 19 0.80 -11.45 10.28
N CYS A 20 0.71 -12.38 11.24
CA CYS A 20 -0.56 -12.78 11.86
C CYS A 20 -1.17 -11.74 12.82
N LEU A 21 -0.83 -10.45 12.68
CA LEU A 21 -1.53 -9.36 13.35
C LEU A 21 -2.84 -9.12 12.58
N ARG A 22 -3.97 -9.62 13.11
CA ARG A 22 -5.29 -9.46 12.49
C ARG A 22 -5.74 -8.01 12.64
N TRP A 23 -5.77 -7.26 11.54
CA TRP A 23 -6.16 -5.86 11.55
C TRP A 23 -7.68 -5.72 11.37
N PRO A 24 -8.46 -5.35 12.40
CA PRO A 24 -9.91 -5.25 12.23
C PRO A 24 -10.26 -4.16 11.20
N ARG A 25 -11.33 -4.41 10.44
CA ARG A 25 -11.95 -3.36 9.62
C ARG A 25 -12.45 -2.24 10.53
N LEU A 26 -12.52 -1.03 9.98
CA LEU A 26 -13.17 0.09 10.65
C LEU A 26 -14.63 -0.23 10.93
N GLY A 27 -15.11 0.15 12.13
CA GLY A 27 -16.51 0.01 12.52
C GLY A 27 -17.45 0.85 11.64
N THR A 28 -16.96 1.98 11.12
CA THR A 28 -17.65 2.79 10.11
C THR A 28 -16.78 2.88 8.86
N PRO A 29 -17.22 2.36 7.70
CA PRO A 29 -16.48 2.46 6.45
C PRO A 29 -16.27 3.91 6.03
N ARG A 30 -15.14 4.20 5.37
CA ARG A 30 -14.97 5.50 4.70
C ARG A 30 -15.90 5.54 3.50
N ALA A 31 -16.61 6.65 3.33
CA ALA A 31 -17.44 6.90 2.15
C ALA A 31 -16.62 6.90 0.86
N ARG A 32 -15.34 7.29 0.95
CA ARG A 32 -14.43 7.31 -0.20
C ARG A 32 -13.00 6.99 0.22
N VAL A 33 -12.44 5.97 -0.41
CA VAL A 33 -11.01 5.62 -0.39
C VAL A 33 -10.43 6.01 -1.74
N PRO A 34 -9.30 6.73 -1.82
CA PRO A 34 -8.71 7.13 -3.10
C PRO A 34 -8.11 5.94 -3.84
N ALA A 35 -8.05 6.04 -5.17
CA ALA A 35 -7.32 5.09 -5.99
C ALA A 35 -5.83 5.05 -5.58
N GLY A 36 -5.23 3.87 -5.66
CA GLY A 36 -3.87 3.62 -5.21
C GLY A 36 -3.73 3.50 -3.68
N ALA A 37 -4.79 3.63 -2.88
CA ALA A 37 -4.69 3.42 -1.44
C ALA A 37 -4.29 1.98 -1.13
N VAL A 38 -3.32 1.80 -0.23
CA VAL A 38 -2.89 0.50 0.28
C VAL A 38 -3.53 0.29 1.63
N GLY A 39 -4.22 -0.84 1.82
CA GLY A 39 -4.92 -1.14 3.05
C GLY A 39 -4.74 -2.56 3.57
N LEU A 40 -5.06 -2.74 4.84
CA LEU A 40 -5.14 -4.01 5.54
C LEU A 40 -6.57 -4.28 6.01
N ALA A 41 -6.99 -5.54 5.92
CA ALA A 41 -8.19 -6.04 6.57
C ALA A 41 -7.98 -7.51 6.95
N ASP A 42 -8.06 -7.77 8.25
CA ASP A 42 -7.78 -9.05 8.89
C ASP A 42 -6.41 -9.59 8.47
N ARG A 43 -6.37 -10.64 7.65
CA ARG A 43 -5.14 -11.26 7.13
C ARG A 43 -4.78 -10.82 5.70
N PHE A 44 -5.56 -9.90 5.14
CA PHE A 44 -5.42 -9.46 3.76
C PHE A 44 -4.77 -8.08 3.68
N CYS A 45 -3.94 -7.90 2.66
CA CYS A 45 -3.49 -6.61 2.20
C CYS A 45 -3.95 -6.42 0.76
N ALA A 46 -4.33 -5.21 0.39
CA ALA A 46 -4.79 -4.90 -0.95
C ALA A 46 -4.47 -3.46 -1.31
N VAL A 47 -4.54 -3.19 -2.60
CA VAL A 47 -4.48 -1.83 -3.13
C VAL A 47 -5.77 -1.58 -3.87
N TYR A 48 -6.37 -0.41 -3.64
CA TYR A 48 -7.60 0.02 -4.30
C TYR A 48 -7.27 0.48 -5.74
N PRO A 49 -7.73 -0.20 -6.81
CA PRO A 49 -7.42 0.21 -8.19
C PRO A 49 -8.17 1.48 -8.61
N GLY A 50 -9.30 1.77 -7.98
CA GLY A 50 -10.13 2.95 -8.21
C GLY A 50 -10.69 3.51 -6.90
N ALA A 51 -11.33 4.67 -6.96
CA ALA A 51 -11.95 5.26 -5.78
C ALA A 51 -13.25 4.53 -5.43
N SER A 52 -13.38 4.05 -4.19
CA SER A 52 -14.57 3.35 -3.72
C SER A 52 -14.76 3.49 -2.20
N PRO A 53 -15.97 3.27 -1.66
CA PRO A 53 -16.17 3.16 -0.23
C PRO A 53 -15.38 1.96 0.35
N GLY A 54 -14.86 2.10 1.57
CA GLY A 54 -14.01 1.05 2.14
C GLY A 54 -13.73 1.18 3.64
N GLY A 55 -13.82 0.07 4.35
CA GLY A 55 -13.52 -0.03 5.79
C GLY A 55 -12.13 -0.58 6.11
N TRP A 56 -11.19 -0.63 5.15
CA TRP A 56 -9.86 -1.17 5.40
C TRP A 56 -8.99 -0.14 6.15
N GLN A 57 -8.04 -0.63 6.94
CA GLN A 57 -7.03 0.20 7.58
C GLN A 57 -6.04 0.67 6.53
N LEU A 58 -5.97 1.96 6.24
CA LEU A 58 -5.12 2.49 5.18
C LEU A 58 -3.70 2.74 5.70
N LEU A 59 -2.70 2.19 5.03
CA LEU A 59 -1.28 2.34 5.38
C LEU A 59 -0.59 3.46 4.59
N GLY A 60 -1.12 3.81 3.42
CA GLY A 60 -0.53 4.78 2.52
C GLY A 60 -1.12 4.68 1.11
N THR A 61 -0.43 5.26 0.14
CA THR A 61 -0.85 5.24 -1.28
C THR A 61 0.29 4.80 -2.18
N THR A 62 -0.01 4.15 -3.30
CA THR A 62 0.95 3.84 -4.34
C THR A 62 0.66 4.57 -5.63
N ASP A 63 1.71 4.97 -6.33
CA ASP A 63 1.64 5.56 -7.67
C ASP A 63 1.53 4.48 -8.77
N ALA A 64 1.51 3.19 -8.41
CA ALA A 64 1.33 2.09 -9.35
C ALA A 64 -0.10 2.05 -9.91
N ARG A 65 -0.24 2.18 -11.23
CA ARG A 65 -1.51 1.99 -11.94
C ARG A 65 -1.84 0.51 -12.08
N LEU A 66 -2.74 0.03 -11.24
CA LEU A 66 -3.17 -1.37 -11.16
C LEU A 66 -4.14 -1.79 -12.26
N TRP A 67 -4.91 -0.84 -12.77
CA TRP A 67 -5.85 -1.04 -13.86
C TRP A 67 -5.60 0.03 -14.92
N ASP A 68 -5.45 -0.39 -16.18
CA ASP A 68 -5.10 0.50 -17.29
C ASP A 68 -5.60 -0.09 -18.62
N LEU A 69 -6.68 0.47 -19.17
CA LEU A 69 -7.33 -0.07 -20.39
C LEU A 69 -6.48 0.06 -21.65
N ASP A 70 -5.46 0.92 -21.62
CA ASP A 70 -4.55 1.15 -22.75
C ASP A 70 -3.45 0.07 -22.82
N ARG A 71 -3.40 -0.87 -21.87
CA ARG A 71 -2.42 -1.98 -21.85
C ARG A 71 -3.00 -3.24 -22.51
N PRO A 72 -2.14 -4.08 -23.12
CA PRO A 72 -2.55 -5.41 -23.61
C PRO A 72 -3.18 -6.29 -22.53
N ASP A 73 -2.68 -6.19 -21.29
CA ASP A 73 -3.33 -6.74 -20.10
C ASP A 73 -3.73 -5.58 -19.18
N PRO A 74 -5.04 -5.31 -19.04
CA PRO A 74 -5.51 -4.21 -18.21
C PRO A 74 -5.14 -4.33 -16.74
N ALA A 75 -4.97 -5.55 -16.23
CA ALA A 75 -4.63 -5.80 -14.85
C ALA A 75 -3.11 -5.89 -14.67
N LEU A 76 -2.54 -5.00 -13.85
CA LEU A 76 -1.11 -5.08 -13.52
C LEU A 76 -0.76 -6.36 -12.75
N LEU A 77 -1.73 -6.91 -12.01
CA LEU A 77 -1.56 -8.08 -11.14
C LEU A 77 -2.53 -9.18 -11.56
N ALA A 78 -1.99 -10.35 -11.87
CA ALA A 78 -2.76 -11.55 -12.12
C ALA A 78 -2.79 -12.48 -10.88
N PRO A 79 -3.81 -13.36 -10.76
CA PRO A 79 -3.81 -14.41 -9.75
C PRO A 79 -2.52 -15.23 -9.75
N GLY A 80 -2.00 -15.53 -8.55
CA GLY A 80 -0.76 -16.28 -8.37
C GLY A 80 0.53 -15.44 -8.37
N MET A 81 0.44 -14.13 -8.64
CA MET A 81 1.58 -13.23 -8.50
C MET A 81 1.90 -12.92 -7.04
N THR A 82 3.18 -12.91 -6.67
CA THR A 82 3.63 -12.39 -5.37
C THR A 82 3.94 -10.91 -5.47
N VAL A 83 3.37 -10.13 -4.55
CA VAL A 83 3.53 -8.69 -4.46
C VAL A 83 4.43 -8.36 -3.27
N ARG A 84 5.43 -7.50 -3.50
CA ARG A 84 6.25 -6.92 -2.45
C ARG A 84 6.12 -5.40 -2.48
N PHE A 85 5.64 -4.84 -1.37
CA PHE A 85 5.63 -3.40 -1.14
C PHE A 85 7.00 -2.93 -0.67
N ARG A 86 7.43 -1.76 -1.15
CA ARG A 86 8.62 -1.06 -0.65
C ARG A 86 8.24 0.38 -0.37
N GLU A 87 8.64 0.91 0.77
CA GLU A 87 8.54 2.34 1.00
C GLU A 87 9.41 3.09 -0.04
N VAL A 88 8.85 4.14 -0.63
CA VAL A 88 9.61 5.13 -1.41
C VAL A 88 9.56 6.41 -0.58
N GLY A 89 10.74 6.86 -0.15
CA GLY A 89 10.92 7.80 0.94
C GLY A 89 9.88 8.91 1.00
N GLY A 90 9.23 9.02 2.17
CA GLY A 90 8.73 10.32 2.61
C GLY A 90 9.94 11.16 3.00
N ARG A 91 9.88 12.48 2.76
CA ARG A 91 10.82 13.39 3.42
C ARG A 91 10.77 13.08 4.92
N SER A 92 11.89 12.65 5.49
CA SER A 92 12.07 12.69 6.93
C SER A 92 11.93 14.15 7.34
N GLY A 93 10.84 14.50 7.99
CA GLY A 93 10.76 15.77 8.69
C GLY A 93 11.70 15.70 9.88
N ASP A 94 12.95 16.13 9.70
CA ASP A 94 13.74 16.75 10.75
C ASP A 94 14.82 17.67 10.14
N ASP A 95 14.36 18.71 9.44
CA ASP A 95 15.10 19.99 9.32
C ASP A 95 14.51 20.97 10.35
N ARG A 96 14.37 20.54 11.61
CA ARG A 96 14.26 21.51 12.70
C ARG A 96 15.66 22.04 12.94
N GLY A 97 15.86 23.29 12.53
CA GLY A 97 17.04 24.08 12.78
C GLY A 97 17.58 23.84 14.19
N ARG A 98 18.68 23.11 14.26
CA ARG A 98 19.68 23.27 15.31
C ARG A 98 20.53 24.47 14.95
N SER A 99 19.89 25.64 14.87
CA SER A 99 20.56 26.93 14.90
C SER A 99 20.35 27.49 16.30
N ASP A 100 21.39 27.29 17.09
CA ASP A 100 21.95 28.33 17.94
C ASP A 100 21.05 28.89 19.06
N GLN A 101 21.03 28.17 20.17
CA GLN A 101 20.96 28.77 21.50
C GLN A 101 22.07 28.14 22.35
N ARG A 102 23.30 28.51 22.01
CA ARG A 102 24.43 28.37 22.92
C ARG A 102 25.01 29.77 23.18
N ARG A 103 24.41 30.40 24.19
CA ARG A 103 25.01 31.41 25.08
C ARG A 103 25.12 32.84 24.54
#